data_AF-A0A9X1P6D9-F1
#
_entry.id   AF-A0A9X1P6D9-F1
#
_cell.length_a   1.000
_cell.length_b   1.000
_cell.length_c   1.000
_cell.angle_alpha   90.00
_cell.angle_beta   90.00
_cell.angle_gamma   90.00
#
_symmetry.space_group_name_H-M   'P 1'
#
loop_
_entity.id
_entity.type
_entity.pdbx_description
1 polymer ?
#
loop_
_entity_poly.entity_id
_entity_poly.type
_entity_poly.pdbx_seq_one_letter_code
_entity_poly.pdbx_strand_id
1 'polypeptide(L)'
;MKKPVLTLLLILIRLVSLACPVCDQRQPKVLKGITHGTGPESNWDYVIIITAIAIVIFTLFFSVKWLINPGEAGNDHIKKFILTNP
;
A
#
# COMPACT_ATOMS: atom_id res chain seq x y z
N MET A 1 -16.09 -15.13 -16.17
CA MET A 1 -15.54 -16.13 -15.23
C MET A 1 -14.54 -15.56 -14.22
N LYS A 2 -13.68 -14.58 -14.57
CA LYS A 2 -12.68 -14.02 -13.62
C LYS A 2 -13.27 -13.14 -12.50
N LYS A 3 -14.36 -12.41 -12.78
CA LYS A 3 -15.02 -11.50 -11.83
C LYS A 3 -15.61 -12.20 -10.59
N PRO A 4 -16.46 -13.24 -10.69
CA PRO A 4 -17.02 -13.89 -9.50
C PRO A 4 -15.95 -14.60 -8.67
N VAL A 5 -14.90 -15.14 -9.31
CA VAL A 5 -13.76 -15.74 -8.63
C VAL A 5 -12.99 -14.69 -7.83
N LEU A 6 -12.74 -13.51 -8.41
CA LEU A 6 -12.11 -12.40 -7.72
C LEU A 6 -12.97 -11.90 -6.55
N THR A 7 -14.29 -11.76 -6.75
CA THR A 7 -15.22 -11.35 -5.69
C THR A 7 -15.25 -12.37 -4.55
N LEU A 8 -15.30 -13.67 -4.85
CA LEU A 8 -15.25 -14.74 -3.85
C LEU A 8 -13.93 -14.71 -3.08
N LEU A 9 -12.80 -14.54 -3.76
CA LEU A 9 -11.49 -14.45 -3.13
C LEU A 9 -11.41 -13.25 -2.16
N LEU A 10 -11.93 -12.09 -2.57
CA LEU A 10 -11.97 -10.89 -1.72
C LEU A 10 -12.84 -11.09 -0.47
N ILE A 11 -13.96 -11.82 -0.59
CA ILE A 11 -14.81 -12.18 0.56
C ILE A 11 -14.07 -13.13 1.51
N LEU A 12 -13.37 -14.13 0.98
CA LEU A 12 -12.59 -15.08 1.80
C LEU A 12 -11.45 -14.38 2.55
N ILE A 13 -10.75 -13.44 1.91
CA ILE A 13 -9.71 -12.62 2.56
C ILE A 13 -10.29 -11.80 3.72
N ARG A 14 -11.52 -11.29 3.57
CA ARG A 14 -12.19 -10.51 4.63
C ARG A 14 -12.43 -11.33 5.90
N LEU A 15 -12.78 -12.60 5.77
CA LEU A 15 -13.01 -13.49 6.92
C LEU A 15 -11.74 -13.70 7.75
N VAL A 16 -10.58 -13.79 7.08
CA VAL A 16 -9.28 -13.93 7.76
C VAL A 16 -8.81 -12.60 8.36
N SER A 17 -9.33 -11.46 7.89
CA SER A 17 -8.96 -10.13 8.37
C SER A 17 -9.72 -9.65 9.62
N LEU A 18 -10.69 -10.41 10.13
CA LEU A 18 -11.40 -10.09 11.37
C LEU A 18 -10.61 -10.51 12.60
N ALA A 19 -10.53 -9.64 13.62
CA ALA A 19 -9.88 -9.98 14.88
C ALA A 19 -10.67 -11.03 15.67
N CYS A 20 -9.98 -12.02 16.24
CA CYS A 20 -10.57 -12.84 17.30
C CYS A 20 -10.69 -12.01 18.61
N PRO A 21 -11.50 -12.42 19.59
CA PRO A 21 -11.70 -11.67 20.83
C PRO A 21 -10.40 -11.33 21.58
N VAL A 22 -9.40 -12.22 21.52
CA VAL A 22 -8.09 -12.02 22.16
C VAL A 22 -7.28 -10.96 21.43
N CYS A 23 -7.25 -11.00 20.09
CA CYS A 23 -6.57 -10.01 19.27
C CYS A 23 -7.20 -8.62 19.45
N ASP A 24 -8.54 -8.55 19.48
CA ASP A 24 -9.28 -7.30 19.61
C ASP A 24 -9.01 -6.59 20.95
N GLN A 25 -8.91 -7.34 22.05
CA GLN A 25 -8.60 -6.79 23.37
C GLN A 25 -7.18 -6.25 23.49
N ARG A 26 -6.23 -6.85 22.76
CA ARG A 26 -4.81 -6.46 22.79
C ARG A 26 -4.46 -5.36 21.79
N GLN A 27 -5.41 -4.94 20.95
CA GLN A 27 -5.18 -3.92 19.95
C GLN A 27 -5.37 -2.50 20.48
N PRO A 28 -4.59 -1.54 19.95
CA PRO A 28 -4.83 -0.13 20.23
C PRO A 28 -6.21 0.27 19.73
N LYS A 29 -6.83 1.28 20.36
CA LYS A 29 -8.23 1.69 20.11
C LYS A 29 -8.58 1.86 18.63
N VAL A 30 -7.64 2.33 17.82
CA VAL A 30 -7.82 2.61 16.39
C VAL A 30 -7.83 1.34 15.53
N LEU A 31 -7.18 0.26 16.00
CA LEU A 31 -7.04 -0.99 15.25
C LEU A 31 -7.96 -2.09 15.74
N LYS A 32 -8.87 -1.83 16.69
CA LYS A 32 -9.85 -2.82 17.15
C LYS A 32 -10.75 -3.30 16.00
N GLY A 33 -11.08 -4.58 16.01
CA GLY A 33 -11.95 -5.26 15.04
C GLY A 33 -11.24 -5.85 13.81
N ILE A 34 -9.96 -5.56 13.60
CA ILE A 34 -9.17 -6.10 12.49
C ILE A 34 -8.04 -6.96 13.03
N THR A 35 -7.77 -8.15 12.49
CA THR A 35 -6.56 -8.87 12.91
C THR A 35 -5.32 -8.14 12.39
N HIS A 36 -4.40 -7.83 13.30
CA HIS A 36 -3.04 -7.42 12.95
C HIS A 36 -2.07 -8.54 13.34
N GLY A 37 -0.98 -8.64 12.59
CA GLY A 37 0.16 -9.49 12.98
C GLY A 37 0.75 -9.06 14.33
N THR A 38 1.74 -9.80 14.81
CA THR A 38 2.51 -9.39 15.99
C THR A 38 3.09 -7.99 15.75
N GLY A 39 2.94 -7.13 16.75
CA GLY A 39 3.61 -5.84 16.75
C GLY A 39 5.12 -6.01 16.88
N PRO A 40 5.86 -4.90 16.76
CA PRO A 40 7.30 -4.87 17.04
C PRO A 40 7.60 -5.48 18.42
N GLU A 41 8.49 -6.46 18.46
CA GLU A 41 8.90 -7.13 19.71
C GLU A 41 10.12 -6.42 20.34
N SER A 42 10.93 -5.76 19.50
CA SER A 42 12.16 -5.08 19.92
C SER A 42 12.22 -3.61 19.50
N ASN A 43 13.08 -2.83 20.16
CA ASN A 43 13.35 -1.44 19.75
C ASN A 43 13.97 -1.35 18.34
N TRP A 44 14.67 -2.38 17.90
CA TRP A 44 15.25 -2.45 16.56
C TRP A 44 14.18 -2.58 15.48
N ASP A 45 13.08 -3.27 15.78
CA ASP A 45 11.96 -3.43 14.86
C ASP A 45 11.34 -2.07 14.53
N TYR A 46 11.26 -1.17 15.51
CA TYR A 46 10.78 0.20 15.29
C TYR A 46 11.72 1.01 14.39
N VAL A 47 13.03 0.84 14.51
CA VAL A 47 14.01 1.49 13.63
C VAL A 47 13.77 1.03 12.18
N ILE A 48 13.64 -0.28 11.96
CA ILE A 48 13.37 -0.85 10.64
C ILE A 48 12.07 -0.29 10.06
N ILE A 49 10.99 -0.26 10.85
CA ILE A 49 9.68 0.25 10.42
C ILE A 49 9.77 1.73 10.02
N ILE A 50 10.41 2.57 10.84
CA ILE A 50 10.53 4.00 10.55
C ILE A 50 11.37 4.23 9.28
N THR A 51 12.47 3.49 9.12
CA THR A 51 13.29 3.55 7.90
C THR A 51 12.50 3.12 6.67
N ALA A 52 11.74 2.03 6.76
CA ALA A 52 10.89 1.57 5.66
C ALA A 52 9.82 2.61 5.27
N ILE A 53 9.15 3.21 6.27
CA ILE A 53 8.17 4.29 6.05
C ILE A 53 8.83 5.47 5.31
N ALA A 54 10.03 5.88 5.73
CA ALA A 54 10.75 6.98 5.09
C ALA A 54 11.05 6.67 3.61
N ILE A 55 11.53 5.46 3.30
CA ILE A 55 11.80 5.00 1.92
C ILE A 55 10.52 4.99 1.09
N VAL A 56 9.41 4.46 1.63
CA VAL A 56 8.13 4.40 0.91
C VAL A 56 7.60 5.80 0.61
N ILE A 57 7.62 6.72 1.59
CA ILE A 57 7.18 8.11 1.38
C ILE A 57 8.05 8.79 0.31
N PHE A 58 9.37 8.61 0.39
CA PHE A 58 10.31 9.18 -0.57
C PHE A 58 10.06 8.66 -1.99
N THR A 59 9.98 7.33 -2.15
CA THR A 59 9.74 6.70 -3.46
C THR A 59 8.36 7.04 -4.01
N LEU A 60 7.32 7.07 -3.18
CA LEU A 60 5.97 7.48 -3.59
C LEU A 60 5.96 8.94 -4.06
N PHE A 61 6.62 9.83 -3.32
CA PHE A 61 6.72 11.24 -3.69
C PHE A 61 7.35 11.40 -5.09
N PHE A 62 8.49 10.76 -5.34
CA PHE A 62 9.16 10.84 -6.64
C PHE A 62 8.37 10.14 -7.75
N SER A 63 7.75 9.01 -7.45
CA SER A 63 6.85 8.32 -8.39
C SER A 63 5.71 9.24 -8.84
N VAL A 64 5.04 9.91 -7.91
CA VAL A 64 3.95 10.84 -8.24
C VAL A 64 4.50 12.08 -8.97
N LYS A 65 5.59 12.66 -8.46
CA LYS A 65 6.24 13.84 -9.06
C LYS A 65 6.53 13.63 -10.55
N TRP A 66 7.18 12.53 -10.91
CA TRP A 66 7.54 12.24 -12.30
C TRP A 66 6.37 11.69 -13.13
N LEU A 67 5.36 11.11 -12.49
CA LEU A 67 4.12 10.78 -13.19
C LEU A 67 3.36 12.04 -13.63
N ILE A 68 3.32 13.08 -12.80
CA ILE A 68 2.65 14.34 -13.11
C ILE A 68 3.51 15.22 -14.02
N ASN A 69 4.77 15.42 -13.66
CA ASN A 69 5.71 16.26 -14.40
C ASN A 69 7.05 15.52 -14.57
N PRO A 70 7.20 14.73 -15.66
CA PRO A 70 8.38 13.91 -15.87
C PRO A 70 9.66 14.73 -16.15
N GLY A 71 9.56 16.06 -16.36
CA GLY A 71 10.72 16.92 -16.59
C GLY A 71 11.45 16.67 -17.92
N GLU A 72 10.90 15.80 -18.77
CA GLU A 72 11.48 15.44 -20.06
C GLU A 72 11.04 16.44 -21.15
N ALA A 73 12.00 17.14 -21.72
CA ALA A 73 11.78 18.07 -22.83
C ALA A 73 11.77 17.39 -24.22
N GLY A 74 12.24 16.15 -24.34
CA GLY A 74 12.37 15.43 -25.62
C GLY A 74 11.03 15.28 -26.35
N ASN A 75 11.05 15.38 -27.68
CA ASN A 75 9.86 15.24 -28.51
C ASN A 75 9.43 13.77 -28.69
N ASP A 76 10.36 12.83 -28.53
CA ASP A 76 10.13 11.38 -28.72
C ASP A 76 9.63 10.66 -27.46
N HIS A 77 9.14 11.39 -26.45
CA HIS A 77 8.70 10.77 -25.21
C HIS A 77 7.30 10.12 -25.35
N ILE A 78 7.13 8.91 -24.82
CA ILE A 78 5.90 8.11 -24.99
C ILE A 78 4.63 8.80 -24.46
N LYS A 79 4.74 9.66 -23.44
CA LYS A 79 3.60 10.47 -22.97
C LYS A 79 3.21 11.57 -23.97
N LYS A 80 4.17 12.17 -24.69
CA LYS A 80 3.86 13.14 -25.75
C LYS A 80 3.30 12.44 -26.98
N PHE A 81 3.75 11.24 -27.29
CA PHE A 81 3.20 10.45 -28.39
C PHE A 81 1.69 10.24 -28.27
N ILE A 82 1.20 9.87 -27.08
CA ILE A 82 -0.25 9.68 -26.81
C ILE A 82 -1.03 11.01 -26.87
N LEU A 83 -0.42 12.13 -26.46
CA LEU A 83 -1.08 13.44 -26.45
C LEU A 83 -1.07 14.13 -27.82
N THR A 84 -0.13 13.78 -28.71
CA THR A 84 0.07 14.47 -30.00
C THR A 84 -0.48 13.67 -31.18
N ASN A 85 -0.63 12.34 -31.06
CA ASN A 85 -1.28 11.49 -32.04
C ASN A 85 -2.58 10.89 -31.46
N PRO A 86 -3.74 11.53 -31.67
CA PRO A 86 -5.05 11.01 -31.26
C PRO A 86 -5.52 9.81 -32.10
#